data_AF-A0A932Y918-F1
#
_entry.id   AF-A0A932Y918-F1
#
_cell.length_a   1.000
_cell.length_b   1.000
_cell.length_c   1.000
_cell.angle_alpha   90.00
_cell.angle_beta   90.00
_cell.angle_gamma   90.00
#
_symmetry.space_group_name_H-M   'P 1'
#
loop_
_entity.id
_entity.type
_entity.pdbx_description
1 polymer ?
#
loop_
_entity_poly.entity_id
_entity_poly.type
_entity_poly.pdbx_seq_one_letter_code
_entity_poly.pdbx_strand_id
1 'polypeptide(L)'
;MSKVRIGDVFMEFLMRFVGRKKFWMTSWFLGFALSSFLVPIVPAVVLARSKALSQLSAIEQGNSFEGDSGPKGSQPQIPTAPVSSQPDPESFEDEYYVLSVRVSMDPGMSFIQRTAIVRTGADIIEPDVKEPRTGIIKVILHENEIGRIVALGGLGIRIEERTSLKQLLIQAFPQGVPGGMPSGYEKYRTTSKVVEELRNLARNNAGLVSFFQLGISVKGRPLYGVRLSAPNRKESSAMGPKPGIFFCGVHHAREILTSEVPLLLAQHLTQKYRQGDARIRRLLETREVYIVPIVNPDGKVYDTAQGRFEGWRKNRRPNGDGTVGVDPNRNYGGPGWGGPGSSPNPGSETYHGSSAFSEPENQAVRDFVAGHPNINVLLSYHSYSELILYPWGHTLEPVPNQRDRAVFETMAQRMSQWNGYQPMPGHDLYLASGDTNDWAYALRPDHPIFAFTFELSPSRGLGMSGFYPKPDMIQKVFDANLEPALYLIEYADDPYRVLSEPLVHP
;
A
#
# COMPACT_ATOMS: atom_id res chain seq x y z
N MET A 1 0.26 -12.76 57.14
CA MET A 1 1.28 -12.75 56.08
C MET A 1 1.24 -14.14 55.42
N SER A 2 0.34 -14.48 54.50
CA SER A 2 0.28 -14.21 53.03
C SER A 2 1.64 -14.44 52.33
N LYS A 3 1.80 -15.23 51.25
CA LYS A 3 0.89 -15.81 50.27
C LYS A 3 1.59 -16.99 49.55
N VAL A 4 0.76 -17.92 49.11
CA VAL A 4 0.99 -19.08 48.25
C VAL A 4 1.55 -18.69 46.86
N ARG A 5 2.45 -19.50 46.29
CA ARG A 5 2.71 -19.59 44.84
C ARG A 5 2.33 -21.00 44.38
N ILE A 6 1.25 -21.08 43.59
CA ILE A 6 0.83 -22.28 42.86
C ILE A 6 1.36 -22.12 41.43
N GLY A 7 2.34 -22.95 41.11
CA GLY A 7 2.84 -23.26 39.79
C GLY A 7 3.57 -24.59 39.96
N ASP A 8 3.23 -25.58 39.15
CA ASP A 8 3.88 -26.89 39.08
C ASP A 8 3.43 -27.96 40.09
N VAL A 9 2.19 -28.46 40.00
CA VAL A 9 1.86 -29.90 40.06
C VAL A 9 0.43 -30.07 39.53
N PHE A 10 0.22 -30.22 38.21
CA PHE A 10 -1.01 -30.87 37.69
C PHE A 10 -0.84 -31.37 36.24
N MET A 11 0.32 -31.97 35.94
CA MET A 11 0.54 -32.76 34.71
C MET A 11 1.05 -34.17 35.08
N GLU A 12 0.50 -34.73 36.17
CA GLU A 12 0.90 -36.06 36.65
C GLU A 12 -0.29 -36.90 37.14
N PHE A 13 -1.50 -36.69 36.60
CA PHE A 13 -2.66 -37.51 36.97
C PHE A 13 -3.52 -38.07 35.82
N LEU A 14 -3.09 -37.94 34.55
CA LEU A 14 -3.88 -38.45 33.41
C LEU A 14 -3.09 -39.36 32.45
N MET A 15 -2.05 -40.03 32.95
CA MET A 15 -1.30 -41.05 32.20
C MET A 15 -1.02 -42.32 33.03
N ARG A 16 -2.03 -42.87 33.71
CA ARG A 16 -1.98 -44.26 34.19
C ARG A 16 -3.37 -44.88 34.25
N PHE A 17 -3.88 -45.39 33.13
CA PHE A 17 -4.67 -46.63 33.07
C PHE A 17 -4.82 -47.04 31.60
N VAL A 18 -3.90 -47.89 31.11
CA VAL A 18 -4.08 -48.61 29.84
C VAL A 18 -4.35 -50.07 30.18
N GLY A 19 -5.53 -50.55 29.80
CA GLY A 19 -5.86 -51.97 29.72
C GLY A 19 -6.37 -52.29 28.31
N ARG A 20 -5.50 -52.86 27.47
CA ARG A 20 -5.79 -53.33 26.10
C ARG A 20 -6.90 -54.41 26.10
N LYS A 21 -7.87 -54.32 25.18
CA LYS A 21 -8.18 -55.35 24.16
C LYS A 21 -9.32 -54.92 23.21
N LYS A 22 -9.11 -55.22 21.93
CA LYS A 22 -9.95 -55.00 20.74
C LYS A 22 -11.39 -55.49 20.92
N PHE A 23 -12.39 -54.83 20.30
CA PHE A 23 -13.27 -55.44 19.29
C PHE A 23 -14.11 -54.36 18.55
N TRP A 24 -14.51 -54.71 17.34
CA TRP A 24 -15.08 -53.90 16.26
C TRP A 24 -16.52 -53.38 16.51
N MET A 25 -16.93 -52.45 15.63
CA MET A 25 -18.27 -51.87 15.41
C MET A 25 -18.63 -50.67 16.30
N THR A 26 -18.53 -49.47 15.74
CA THR A 26 -19.67 -48.60 15.35
C THR A 26 -19.12 -47.27 14.84
N SER A 27 -18.64 -47.26 13.59
CA SER A 27 -18.57 -46.04 12.80
C SER A 27 -19.95 -45.85 12.16
N TRP A 28 -20.78 -45.00 12.76
CA TRP A 28 -21.96 -44.31 12.22
C TRP A 28 -22.71 -43.75 13.45
N PHE A 29 -22.99 -42.44 13.47
CA PHE A 29 -23.77 -41.66 14.48
C PHE A 29 -23.09 -40.58 15.34
N LEU A 30 -21.81 -40.24 15.17
CA LEU A 30 -21.25 -39.03 15.81
C LEU A 30 -20.68 -37.98 14.82
N GLY A 31 -21.33 -37.85 13.65
CA GLY A 31 -20.94 -36.93 12.58
C GLY A 31 -21.89 -35.76 12.32
N PHE A 32 -22.90 -35.51 13.16
CA PHE A 32 -23.97 -34.56 12.81
C PHE A 32 -24.39 -33.56 13.91
N ALA A 33 -23.63 -33.39 14.99
CA ALA A 33 -24.03 -32.50 16.10
C ALA A 33 -23.03 -31.38 16.45
N LEU A 34 -22.01 -31.12 15.62
CA LEU A 34 -21.00 -30.07 15.91
C LEU A 34 -20.66 -29.15 14.72
N SER A 35 -21.45 -29.18 13.63
CA SER A 35 -21.26 -28.30 12.46
C SER A 35 -22.25 -27.12 12.38
N SER A 36 -23.10 -26.90 13.38
CA SER A 36 -24.19 -25.91 13.29
C SER A 36 -24.06 -24.65 14.17
N PHE A 37 -22.87 -24.37 14.75
CA PHE A 37 -22.69 -23.21 15.64
C PHE A 37 -21.59 -22.20 15.24
N LEU A 38 -21.06 -22.27 14.02
CA LEU A 38 -20.00 -21.35 13.55
C LEU A 38 -20.39 -20.44 12.37
N VAL A 39 -21.67 -20.27 12.07
CA VAL A 39 -22.14 -19.28 11.08
C VAL A 39 -23.35 -18.55 11.65
N PRO A 40 -23.14 -17.42 12.36
CA PRO A 40 -23.71 -16.16 11.88
C PRO A 40 -22.89 -14.89 12.25
N ILE A 41 -21.56 -14.96 12.33
CA ILE A 41 -20.75 -13.78 12.70
C ILE A 41 -20.61 -12.80 11.53
N VAL A 42 -20.53 -13.30 10.28
CA VAL A 42 -20.37 -12.45 9.08
C VAL A 42 -21.60 -11.56 8.81
N PRO A 43 -22.86 -12.05 8.87
CA PRO A 43 -24.03 -11.19 8.67
C PRO A 43 -24.20 -10.13 9.76
N ALA A 44 -23.85 -10.43 11.01
CA ALA A 44 -23.97 -9.49 12.12
C ALA A 44 -22.96 -8.33 12.02
N VAL A 45 -21.72 -8.61 11.60
CA VAL A 45 -20.71 -7.58 11.35
C VAL A 45 -21.08 -6.72 10.15
N VAL A 46 -21.60 -7.32 9.06
CA VAL A 46 -22.08 -6.58 7.88
C VAL A 46 -23.29 -5.71 8.22
N LEU A 47 -24.27 -6.22 8.99
CA LEU A 47 -25.42 -5.43 9.46
C LEU A 47 -25.00 -4.29 10.40
N ALA A 48 -24.06 -4.55 11.31
CA ALA A 48 -23.54 -3.53 12.23
C ALA A 48 -22.80 -2.42 11.46
N ARG A 49 -22.02 -2.78 10.44
CA ARG A 49 -21.32 -1.85 9.54
C ARG A 49 -22.30 -1.03 8.68
N SER A 50 -23.35 -1.65 8.13
CA SER A 50 -24.41 -0.97 7.37
C SER A 50 -25.20 0.03 8.23
N LYS A 51 -25.57 -0.37 9.46
CA LYS A 51 -26.28 0.50 10.41
C LYS A 51 -25.43 1.69 10.87
N ALA A 52 -24.12 1.50 11.02
CA ALA A 52 -23.21 2.59 11.37
C ALA A 52 -22.96 3.58 10.23
N LEU A 53 -22.94 3.13 8.97
CA LEU A 53 -22.90 4.04 7.81
C LEU A 53 -24.15 4.93 7.73
N SER A 54 -25.32 4.40 8.10
CA SER A 54 -26.53 5.23 8.22
C SER A 54 -26.41 6.31 9.30
N GLN A 55 -25.70 6.03 10.41
CA GLN A 55 -25.42 7.02 11.44
C GLN A 55 -24.40 8.08 10.98
N LEU A 56 -23.40 7.70 10.18
CA LEU A 56 -22.48 8.64 9.54
C LEU A 56 -23.21 9.57 8.56
N SER A 57 -24.12 9.03 7.74
CA SER A 57 -24.94 9.85 6.82
C SER A 57 -25.87 10.84 7.55
N ALA A 58 -26.32 10.49 8.76
CA ALA A 58 -27.14 11.38 9.58
C ALA A 58 -26.33 12.52 10.21
N ILE A 59 -25.05 12.31 10.52
CA ILE A 59 -24.12 13.36 10.96
C ILE A 59 -23.81 14.32 9.80
N GLU A 60 -23.73 13.81 8.56
CA GLU A 60 -23.48 14.60 7.34
C GLU A 60 -24.64 15.56 7.01
N GLN A 61 -25.89 15.12 7.17
CA GLN A 61 -27.06 15.98 6.96
C GLN A 61 -27.18 17.12 7.97
N GLY A 62 -26.48 17.03 9.11
CA GLY A 62 -26.41 18.11 10.12
C GLY A 62 -25.34 19.18 9.85
N ASN A 63 -24.42 18.95 8.89
CA ASN A 63 -23.22 19.76 8.66
C ASN A 63 -23.12 20.35 7.24
N SER A 64 -24.23 20.45 6.49
CA SER A 64 -24.22 21.05 5.15
C SER A 64 -23.83 22.54 5.22
N PHE A 65 -22.61 22.84 4.77
CA PHE A 65 -22.20 24.20 4.41
C PHE A 65 -22.59 24.44 2.94
N GLU A 66 -23.48 25.41 2.71
CA GLU A 66 -23.83 25.89 1.37
C GLU A 66 -22.64 26.64 0.75
N GLY A 67 -22.23 26.21 -0.45
CA GLY A 67 -21.25 26.90 -1.29
C GLY A 67 -21.84 27.10 -2.68
N ASP A 68 -22.08 28.37 -3.01
CA ASP A 68 -22.74 28.86 -4.23
C ASP A 68 -21.88 28.69 -5.51
N SER A 69 -22.55 28.88 -6.64
CA SER A 69 -22.29 28.37 -7.98
C SER A 69 -21.55 29.32 -8.94
N GLY A 70 -20.41 28.86 -9.50
CA GLY A 70 -19.82 29.22 -10.83
C GLY A 70 -19.46 30.69 -11.15
N PRO A 71 -18.85 31.01 -12.33
CA PRO A 71 -18.64 30.17 -13.52
C PRO A 71 -17.25 30.25 -14.25
N LYS A 72 -17.03 29.24 -15.13
CA LYS A 72 -16.38 29.21 -16.47
C LYS A 72 -14.93 29.72 -16.71
N GLY A 73 -14.05 28.75 -17.02
CA GLY A 73 -13.49 28.55 -18.37
C GLY A 73 -12.19 29.28 -18.78
N SER A 74 -11.05 28.55 -18.75
CA SER A 74 -9.96 28.69 -19.73
C SER A 74 -8.97 27.52 -19.60
N GLN A 75 -8.59 26.91 -20.74
CA GLN A 75 -7.56 25.87 -20.80
C GLN A 75 -6.18 26.42 -20.41
N PRO A 76 -5.36 25.74 -19.58
CA PRO A 76 -3.98 26.14 -19.39
C PRO A 76 -3.07 25.56 -20.48
N GLN A 77 -2.39 26.45 -21.20
CA GLN A 77 -1.24 26.12 -22.05
C GLN A 77 -0.07 25.66 -21.19
N ILE A 78 0.63 24.61 -21.65
CA ILE A 78 1.83 24.05 -21.01
C ILE A 78 3.03 24.96 -21.34
N PRO A 79 3.69 25.61 -20.36
CA PRO A 79 4.95 26.31 -20.62
C PRO A 79 6.11 25.32 -20.53
N THR A 80 6.88 25.21 -21.60
CA THR A 80 8.20 24.57 -21.60
C THR A 80 9.21 25.50 -20.93
N ALA A 81 9.59 25.23 -19.68
CA ALA A 81 10.68 25.90 -18.99
C ALA A 81 11.80 24.90 -18.62
N PRO A 82 13.08 25.30 -18.67
CA PRO A 82 14.20 24.41 -18.42
C PRO A 82 14.30 23.99 -16.95
N VAL A 83 14.73 22.75 -16.73
CA VAL A 83 14.95 22.12 -15.42
C VAL A 83 15.92 22.97 -14.58
N SER A 84 15.39 23.63 -13.56
CA SER A 84 16.19 24.29 -12.53
C SER A 84 16.75 23.25 -11.56
N SER A 85 18.06 23.27 -11.36
CA SER A 85 18.80 22.46 -10.38
C SER A 85 18.86 23.11 -8.99
N GLN A 86 18.08 24.18 -8.74
CA GLN A 86 18.04 24.84 -7.42
C GLN A 86 17.14 24.03 -6.46
N PRO A 87 17.57 23.77 -5.22
CA PRO A 87 16.68 23.25 -4.18
C PRO A 87 15.55 24.26 -3.96
N ASP A 88 14.28 23.82 -3.97
CA ASP A 88 13.12 24.66 -3.62
C ASP A 88 13.36 25.27 -2.23
N PRO A 89 13.54 26.60 -2.09
CA PRO A 89 13.76 27.23 -0.81
C PRO A 89 12.42 27.74 -0.30
N GLU A 90 11.60 26.87 0.29
CA GLU A 90 10.48 27.30 1.13
C GLU A 90 10.55 26.57 2.48
N SER A 91 10.71 27.39 3.51
CA SER A 91 10.82 27.00 4.91
C SER A 91 9.55 26.31 5.39
N PHE A 92 9.72 25.17 6.04
CA PHE A 92 8.73 24.49 6.87
C PHE A 92 8.15 25.45 7.94
N GLU A 93 6.98 26.02 7.72
CA GLU A 93 6.12 26.46 8.83
C GLU A 93 5.53 25.22 9.53
N ASP A 94 5.27 25.31 10.84
CA ASP A 94 4.79 24.20 11.69
C ASP A 94 3.29 23.91 11.42
N GLU A 95 2.93 23.58 10.19
CA GLU A 95 1.53 23.42 9.79
C GLU A 95 0.97 22.01 9.95
N TYR A 96 1.83 21.00 10.10
CA TYR A 96 1.44 19.58 10.22
C TYR A 96 1.73 19.00 11.59
N TYR A 97 0.78 18.21 12.08
CA TYR A 97 0.83 17.58 13.39
C TYR A 97 0.67 16.07 13.31
N VAL A 98 1.40 15.35 14.17
CA VAL A 98 1.12 13.95 14.48
C VAL A 98 0.23 13.94 15.72
N LEU A 99 -0.95 13.32 15.61
CA LEU A 99 -1.85 13.12 16.75
C LEU A 99 -1.89 11.64 17.16
N SER A 100 -1.83 11.39 18.47
CA SER A 100 -2.26 10.10 19.05
C SER A 100 -3.76 10.21 19.33
N VAL A 101 -4.57 9.40 18.66
CA VAL A 101 -6.04 9.45 18.72
C VAL A 101 -6.58 8.16 19.29
N ARG A 102 -7.32 8.27 20.39
CA ARG A 102 -8.04 7.14 20.99
C ARG A 102 -9.28 6.80 20.18
N VAL A 103 -9.39 5.53 19.82
CA VAL A 103 -10.51 4.88 19.16
C VAL A 103 -10.98 3.68 19.99
N SER A 104 -12.11 3.10 19.60
CA SER A 104 -12.67 1.88 20.17
C SER A 104 -11.75 0.69 19.90
N MET A 105 -11.68 -0.23 20.87
CA MET A 105 -11.07 -1.54 20.69
C MET A 105 -12.01 -2.56 20.04
N ASP A 106 -13.32 -2.26 19.97
CA ASP A 106 -14.25 -3.05 19.19
C ASP A 106 -13.91 -2.93 17.70
N PRO A 107 -13.64 -4.04 16.97
CA PRO A 107 -13.17 -3.96 15.59
C PRO A 107 -14.14 -3.25 14.64
N GLY A 108 -15.45 -3.40 14.85
CA GLY A 108 -16.48 -2.74 14.04
C GLY A 108 -16.48 -1.23 14.24
N MET A 109 -16.56 -0.79 15.50
CA MET A 109 -16.52 0.63 15.86
C MET A 109 -15.19 1.29 15.52
N SER A 110 -14.08 0.58 15.71
CA SER A 110 -12.74 1.04 15.34
C SER A 110 -12.65 1.34 13.85
N PHE A 111 -13.20 0.46 13.00
CA PHE A 111 -13.30 0.68 11.55
C PHE A 111 -14.10 1.94 11.21
N ILE A 112 -15.27 2.13 11.85
CA ILE A 112 -16.14 3.31 11.63
C ILE A 112 -15.39 4.59 11.99
N GLN A 113 -14.70 4.59 13.14
CA GLN A 113 -13.94 5.74 13.62
C GLN A 113 -12.74 6.04 12.71
N ARG A 114 -11.98 5.03 12.27
CA ARG A 114 -10.89 5.24 11.29
C ARG A 114 -11.41 5.84 10.00
N THR A 115 -12.51 5.31 9.47
CA THR A 115 -13.16 5.85 8.27
C THR A 115 -13.60 7.31 8.46
N ALA A 116 -14.20 7.65 9.60
CA ALA A 116 -14.59 9.02 9.91
C ALA A 116 -13.37 9.96 10.03
N ILE A 117 -12.28 9.48 10.62
CA ILE A 117 -11.03 10.23 10.77
C ILE A 117 -10.40 10.52 9.40
N VAL A 118 -10.29 9.54 8.49
CA VAL A 118 -9.75 9.79 7.15
C VAL A 118 -10.59 10.80 6.36
N ARG A 119 -11.92 10.78 6.53
CA ARG A 119 -12.83 11.78 5.91
C ARG A 119 -12.56 13.21 6.36
N THR A 120 -11.87 13.43 7.48
CA THR A 120 -11.48 14.79 7.88
C THR A 120 -10.39 15.39 7.00
N GLY A 121 -9.69 14.55 6.23
CA GLY A 121 -8.49 14.86 5.48
C GLY A 121 -7.21 14.28 6.12
N ALA A 122 -7.31 13.72 7.32
CA ALA A 122 -6.20 13.12 8.04
C ALA A 122 -5.71 11.82 7.38
N ASP A 123 -4.40 11.64 7.38
CA ASP A 123 -3.76 10.38 7.01
C ASP A 123 -3.51 9.51 8.23
N ILE A 124 -4.03 8.28 8.22
CA ILE A 124 -3.77 7.30 9.30
C ILE A 124 -2.44 6.61 9.03
N ILE A 125 -1.46 6.93 9.87
CA ILE A 125 -0.11 6.37 9.78
C ILE A 125 0.08 5.13 10.66
N GLU A 126 -0.77 4.95 11.69
CA GLU A 126 -0.79 3.74 12.52
C GLU A 126 -2.23 3.30 12.80
N PRO A 127 -2.76 2.32 12.07
CA PRO A 127 -4.19 2.00 12.10
C PRO A 127 -4.64 1.05 13.23
N ASP A 128 -3.72 0.50 14.03
CA ASP A 128 -3.99 -0.46 15.15
C ASP A 128 -4.90 -1.67 14.76
N VAL A 129 -4.72 -2.25 13.56
CA VAL A 129 -5.64 -3.28 13.01
C VAL A 129 -5.25 -4.75 13.27
N LYS A 130 -3.96 -5.07 13.38
CA LYS A 130 -3.46 -6.47 13.45
C LYS A 130 -3.73 -7.16 14.82
N GLU A 131 -4.37 -6.44 15.75
CA GLU A 131 -4.90 -6.81 17.08
C GLU A 131 -5.00 -5.48 17.84
N PRO A 132 -6.18 -4.87 18.07
CA PRO A 132 -6.25 -3.58 18.76
C PRO A 132 -5.68 -3.71 20.18
N ARG A 133 -4.46 -3.20 20.41
CA ARG A 133 -3.74 -3.41 21.68
C ARG A 133 -3.93 -2.24 22.63
N THR A 134 -3.99 -1.04 22.07
CA THR A 134 -4.00 0.21 22.84
C THR A 134 -5.28 1.00 22.63
N GLY A 135 -5.98 0.75 21.50
CA GLY A 135 -7.07 1.62 21.04
C GLY A 135 -6.54 3.00 20.68
N ILE A 136 -5.26 3.13 20.32
CA ILE A 136 -4.62 4.37 19.89
C ILE A 136 -4.15 4.19 18.46
N ILE A 137 -4.63 5.07 17.58
CA ILE A 137 -4.08 5.24 16.25
C ILE A 137 -3.23 6.50 16.19
N LYS A 138 -2.31 6.57 15.22
CA LYS A 138 -1.61 7.82 14.90
C LYS A 138 -2.06 8.36 13.57
N VAL A 139 -2.23 9.68 13.51
CA VAL A 139 -2.64 10.39 12.30
C VAL A 139 -1.76 11.60 12.03
N ILE A 140 -1.60 11.94 10.76
CA ILE A 140 -0.99 13.18 10.29
C ILE A 140 -2.06 14.01 9.61
N LEU A 141 -2.07 15.31 9.90
CA LEU A 141 -2.98 16.26 9.27
C LEU A 141 -2.43 17.67 9.41
N HIS A 142 -2.97 18.55 8.58
CA HIS A 142 -2.73 19.97 8.66
C HIS A 142 -3.50 20.58 9.87
N GLU A 143 -2.98 21.66 10.47
CA GLU A 143 -3.55 22.28 11.68
C GLU A 143 -5.02 22.65 11.54
N ASN A 144 -5.40 23.20 10.38
CA ASN A 144 -6.79 23.58 10.07
C ASN A 144 -7.78 22.38 10.07
N GLU A 145 -7.31 21.14 10.02
CA GLU A 145 -8.14 19.94 10.04
C GLU A 145 -8.35 19.38 11.46
N ILE A 146 -7.57 19.82 12.46
CA ILE A 146 -7.66 19.29 13.84
C ILE A 146 -9.06 19.48 14.43
N GLY A 147 -9.69 20.63 14.17
CA GLY A 147 -11.06 20.91 14.61
C GLY A 147 -12.09 19.89 14.09
N ARG A 148 -11.85 19.32 12.89
CA ARG A 148 -12.73 18.28 12.32
C ARG A 148 -12.60 16.95 13.07
N ILE A 149 -11.40 16.59 13.54
CA ILE A 149 -11.21 15.43 14.42
C ILE A 149 -11.88 15.64 15.77
N VAL A 150 -11.76 16.84 16.36
CA VAL A 150 -12.41 17.18 17.64
C VAL A 150 -13.94 17.04 17.52
N ALA A 151 -14.52 17.46 16.38
CA ALA A 151 -15.96 17.33 16.12
C ALA A 151 -16.44 15.86 16.08
N LEU A 152 -15.55 14.88 15.90
CA LEU A 152 -15.87 13.45 15.95
C LEU A 152 -16.01 12.90 17.38
N GLY A 153 -15.91 13.75 18.42
CA GLY A 153 -16.01 13.33 19.82
C GLY A 153 -17.29 12.56 20.18
N GLY A 154 -18.40 12.82 19.49
CA GLY A 154 -19.65 12.06 19.63
C GLY A 154 -19.54 10.58 19.24
N LEU A 155 -18.54 10.21 18.43
CA LEU A 155 -18.20 8.82 18.11
C LEU A 155 -17.27 8.18 19.14
N GLY A 156 -16.94 8.87 20.24
CA GLY A 156 -15.98 8.40 21.25
C GLY A 156 -14.51 8.57 20.86
N ILE A 157 -14.24 9.31 19.77
CA ILE A 157 -12.88 9.66 19.32
C ILE A 157 -12.32 10.75 20.23
N ARG A 158 -11.07 10.60 20.68
CA ARG A 158 -10.40 11.60 21.54
C ARG A 158 -8.95 11.77 21.12
N ILE A 159 -8.51 13.02 20.98
CA ILE A 159 -7.09 13.35 20.80
C ILE A 159 -6.41 13.24 22.18
N GLU A 160 -5.38 12.42 22.29
CA GLU A 160 -4.61 12.23 23.53
C GLU A 160 -3.30 13.01 23.52
N GLU A 161 -2.65 13.07 22.36
CA GLU A 161 -1.38 13.77 22.19
C GLU A 161 -1.38 14.52 20.85
N ARG A 162 -0.70 15.67 20.84
CA ARG A 162 -0.43 16.48 19.65
C ARG A 162 1.05 16.83 19.64
N THR A 163 1.74 16.52 18.56
CA THR A 163 3.16 16.83 18.38
C THR A 163 3.39 17.44 17.01
N SER A 164 4.20 18.52 16.92
CA SER A 164 4.62 19.06 15.62
C SER A 164 5.37 17.97 14.86
N LEU A 165 4.98 17.73 13.59
CA LEU A 165 5.67 16.77 12.73
C LEU A 165 7.14 17.16 12.55
N LYS A 166 7.40 18.44 12.31
CA LYS A 166 8.76 18.97 12.13
C LYS A 166 9.63 18.74 13.36
N GLN A 167 9.12 19.06 14.55
CA GLN A 167 9.85 18.86 15.79
C GLN A 167 10.15 17.37 16.03
N LEU A 168 9.16 16.50 15.77
CA LEU A 168 9.32 15.05 15.87
C LEU A 168 10.44 14.56 14.95
N LEU A 169 10.47 15.01 13.69
CA LEU A 169 11.48 14.60 12.70
C LEU A 169 12.88 15.10 13.06
N ILE A 170 13.02 16.37 13.46
CA ILE A 170 14.30 16.95 13.90
C ILE A 170 14.86 16.19 15.10
N GLN A 171 14.01 15.80 16.05
CA GLN A 171 14.42 15.03 17.23
C GLN A 171 14.81 13.59 16.89
N ALA A 172 14.09 12.95 15.96
CA ALA A 172 14.28 11.54 15.65
C ALA A 172 15.42 11.28 14.66
N PHE A 173 15.70 12.22 13.75
CA PHE A 173 16.62 11.99 12.63
C PHE A 173 17.71 13.07 12.56
N PRO A 174 18.99 12.68 12.67
CA PRO A 174 20.08 13.62 12.53
C PRO A 174 20.20 14.11 11.08
N GLN A 175 20.42 15.41 10.92
CA GLN A 175 20.64 16.01 9.61
C GLN A 175 21.95 15.48 8.98
N GLY A 176 21.87 15.09 7.72
CA GLY A 176 22.98 14.73 6.84
C GLY A 176 23.39 15.89 5.92
N VAL A 177 24.06 15.54 4.82
CA VAL A 177 24.52 16.54 3.84
C VAL A 177 23.39 16.87 2.86
N PRO A 178 23.16 18.16 2.51
CA PRO A 178 22.22 18.54 1.47
C PRO A 178 22.47 17.78 0.15
N GLY A 179 21.40 17.32 -0.48
CA GLY A 179 21.42 16.45 -1.67
C GLY A 179 21.64 14.96 -1.39
N GLY A 180 21.93 14.59 -0.13
CA GLY A 180 22.07 13.21 0.33
C GLY A 180 20.92 12.77 1.24
N MET A 181 21.02 11.53 1.75
CA MET A 181 20.12 11.05 2.81
C MET A 181 20.54 11.59 4.18
N PRO A 182 19.66 11.55 5.19
CA PRO A 182 20.01 11.87 6.57
C PRO A 182 21.16 11.01 7.12
N SER A 183 21.84 11.52 8.16
CA SER A 183 22.97 10.80 8.76
C SER A 183 22.51 9.44 9.32
N GLY A 184 23.24 8.38 9.01
CA GLY A 184 22.86 7.00 9.35
C GLY A 184 21.83 6.36 8.41
N TYR A 185 21.41 7.06 7.35
CA TYR A 185 20.47 6.58 6.31
C TYR A 185 21.11 6.54 4.91
N GLU A 186 22.43 6.71 4.80
CA GLU A 186 23.17 6.83 3.54
C GLU A 186 23.14 5.57 2.66
N LYS A 187 22.74 4.43 3.24
CA LYS A 187 22.50 3.18 2.50
C LYS A 187 21.22 3.21 1.67
N TYR A 188 20.25 4.07 2.00
CA TYR A 188 19.13 4.31 1.11
C TYR A 188 19.58 5.12 -0.09
N ARG A 189 19.04 4.79 -1.26
CA ARG A 189 19.37 5.45 -2.51
C ARG A 189 18.49 6.68 -2.69
N THR A 190 19.16 7.79 -2.97
CA THR A 190 18.51 8.99 -3.52
C THR A 190 17.82 8.66 -4.84
N THR A 191 16.88 9.50 -5.27
CA THR A 191 16.18 9.34 -6.56
C THR A 191 17.16 9.22 -7.73
N SER A 192 18.22 10.04 -7.76
CA SER A 192 19.24 9.97 -8.81
C SER A 192 20.00 8.64 -8.79
N LYS A 193 20.32 8.10 -7.61
CA LYS A 193 21.04 6.84 -7.49
C LYS A 193 20.19 5.64 -7.93
N VAL A 194 18.89 5.62 -7.60
CA VAL A 194 17.97 4.59 -8.11
C VAL A 194 17.94 4.60 -9.64
N VAL A 195 17.80 5.78 -10.26
CA VAL A 195 17.79 5.91 -11.73
C VAL A 195 19.11 5.47 -12.35
N GLU A 196 20.23 5.82 -11.73
CA GLU A 196 21.56 5.38 -12.17
C GLU A 196 21.69 3.85 -12.16
N GLU A 197 21.25 3.20 -11.07
CA GLU A 197 21.26 1.74 -10.90
C GLU A 197 20.40 1.04 -11.97
N LEU A 198 19.19 1.53 -12.24
CA LEU A 198 18.32 1.00 -13.30
C LEU A 198 18.98 1.11 -14.68
N ARG A 199 19.60 2.27 -14.96
CA ARG A 199 20.28 2.51 -16.23
C ARG A 199 21.52 1.61 -16.38
N ASN A 200 22.30 1.46 -15.31
CA ASN A 200 23.46 0.57 -15.27
C ASN A 200 23.03 -0.89 -15.45
N LEU A 201 21.94 -1.31 -14.82
CA LEU A 201 21.37 -2.65 -14.96
C LEU A 201 21.02 -2.94 -16.43
N ALA A 202 20.32 -2.03 -17.10
CA ALA A 202 19.99 -2.18 -18.52
C ALA A 202 21.24 -2.19 -19.42
N ARG A 203 22.14 -1.22 -19.26
CA ARG A 203 23.38 -1.14 -20.07
C ARG A 203 24.22 -2.41 -19.97
N ASN A 204 24.33 -2.96 -18.76
CA ASN A 204 25.15 -4.13 -18.51
C ASN A 204 24.46 -5.44 -18.86
N ASN A 205 23.17 -5.44 -19.26
CA ASN A 205 22.34 -6.64 -19.49
C ASN A 205 21.51 -6.54 -20.78
N ALA A 206 22.12 -6.03 -21.86
CA ALA A 206 21.48 -5.91 -23.15
C ALA A 206 20.84 -7.23 -23.62
N GLY A 207 19.61 -7.15 -24.14
CA GLY A 207 18.81 -8.30 -24.56
C GLY A 207 18.05 -9.02 -23.44
N LEU A 208 18.29 -8.68 -22.16
CA LEU A 208 17.52 -9.15 -21.01
C LEU A 208 16.76 -8.02 -20.31
N VAL A 209 17.43 -6.88 -20.12
CA VAL A 209 16.91 -5.72 -19.39
C VAL A 209 16.87 -4.51 -20.33
N SER A 210 15.72 -3.85 -20.41
CA SER A 210 15.52 -2.60 -21.16
C SER A 210 15.14 -1.47 -20.22
N PHE A 211 15.80 -0.33 -20.32
CA PHE A 211 15.48 0.88 -19.56
C PHE A 211 14.45 1.71 -20.35
N PHE A 212 13.41 2.20 -19.67
CA PHE A 212 12.40 3.03 -20.30
C PHE A 212 12.01 4.21 -19.40
N GLN A 213 11.54 5.28 -20.05
CA GLN A 213 10.91 6.41 -19.36
C GLN A 213 9.39 6.17 -19.36
N LEU A 214 8.79 6.15 -18.18
CA LEU A 214 7.35 5.97 -18.00
C LEU A 214 6.59 7.27 -18.32
N GLY A 215 7.13 8.41 -17.89
CA GLY A 215 6.49 9.72 -18.02
C GLY A 215 7.35 10.84 -17.45
N ILE A 216 6.74 12.00 -17.20
CA ILE A 216 7.39 13.20 -16.65
C ILE A 216 6.52 13.71 -15.49
N SER A 217 7.14 14.05 -14.37
CA SER A 217 6.48 14.55 -13.16
C SER A 217 6.07 16.02 -13.25
N VAL A 218 5.33 16.52 -12.26
CA VAL A 218 4.88 17.92 -12.22
C VAL A 218 6.04 18.93 -12.27
N LYS A 219 7.19 18.63 -11.66
CA LYS A 219 8.39 19.48 -11.69
C LYS A 219 9.35 19.09 -12.83
N GLY A 220 8.88 18.33 -13.82
CA GLY A 220 9.64 18.01 -15.03
C GLY A 220 10.67 16.89 -14.88
N ARG A 221 10.62 16.08 -13.81
CA ARG A 221 11.54 14.94 -13.62
C ARG A 221 11.01 13.70 -14.33
N PRO A 222 11.81 13.00 -15.14
CA PRO A 222 11.35 11.77 -15.76
C PRO A 222 11.15 10.65 -14.73
N LEU A 223 10.08 9.89 -14.89
CA LEU A 223 9.82 8.64 -14.18
C LEU A 223 10.46 7.51 -14.98
N TYR A 224 11.24 6.65 -14.34
CA TYR A 224 11.99 5.60 -15.03
C TYR A 224 11.67 4.21 -14.51
N GLY A 225 11.74 3.23 -15.40
CA GLY A 225 11.61 1.83 -15.08
C GLY A 225 12.50 0.93 -15.92
N VAL A 226 12.45 -0.36 -15.62
CA VAL A 226 13.08 -1.41 -16.41
C VAL A 226 12.08 -2.49 -16.77
N ARG A 227 12.21 -3.03 -17.99
CA ARG A 227 11.54 -4.23 -18.46
C ARG A 227 12.55 -5.37 -18.46
N LEU A 228 12.23 -6.48 -17.80
CA LEU A 228 12.99 -7.74 -17.84
C LEU A 228 12.22 -8.78 -18.64
N SER A 229 12.82 -9.28 -19.72
CA SER A 229 12.26 -10.34 -20.57
C SER A 229 13.40 -10.98 -21.36
N ALA A 230 13.54 -12.30 -21.26
CA ALA A 230 14.55 -13.08 -21.98
C ALA A 230 13.97 -13.69 -23.26
N PRO A 231 14.68 -13.80 -24.39
CA PRO A 231 14.15 -14.47 -25.58
C PRO A 231 13.71 -15.91 -25.28
N ASN A 232 12.46 -16.27 -25.62
CA ASN A 232 12.03 -17.66 -25.57
C ASN A 232 12.47 -18.36 -26.86
N ARG A 233 13.56 -19.14 -26.81
CA ARG A 233 14.09 -19.83 -28.01
C ARG A 233 13.17 -20.94 -28.55
N LYS A 234 12.12 -21.32 -27.80
CA LYS A 234 11.16 -22.36 -28.19
C LYS A 234 9.88 -21.80 -28.82
N GLU A 235 9.68 -20.49 -28.80
CA GLU A 235 8.50 -19.85 -29.38
C GLU A 235 8.92 -18.94 -30.54
N SER A 236 8.18 -19.01 -31.66
CA SER A 236 8.37 -18.08 -32.76
C SER A 236 8.03 -16.66 -32.30
N SER A 237 8.75 -15.66 -32.81
CA SER A 237 8.53 -14.22 -32.56
C SER A 237 7.14 -13.69 -32.98
N ALA A 238 6.23 -14.57 -33.43
CA ALA A 238 4.88 -14.27 -33.87
C ALA A 238 3.82 -14.28 -32.76
N MET A 239 4.15 -14.71 -31.53
CA MET A 239 3.22 -14.85 -30.40
C MET A 239 3.10 -13.61 -29.51
N GLY A 240 2.93 -12.41 -30.07
CA GLY A 240 2.62 -11.20 -29.29
C GLY A 240 3.54 -10.90 -28.09
N PRO A 241 3.14 -10.00 -27.18
CA PRO A 241 3.84 -9.79 -25.91
C PRO A 241 3.55 -10.94 -24.93
N LYS A 242 4.54 -11.33 -24.12
CA LYS A 242 4.34 -12.37 -23.08
C LYS A 242 3.49 -11.81 -21.94
N PRO A 243 2.76 -12.67 -21.20
CA PRO A 243 2.03 -12.23 -20.02
C PRO A 243 2.93 -11.52 -19.02
N GLY A 244 2.43 -10.44 -18.43
CA GLY A 244 3.25 -9.46 -17.76
C GLY A 244 2.73 -9.04 -16.40
N ILE A 245 3.63 -8.44 -15.65
CA ILE A 245 3.39 -7.92 -14.30
C ILE A 245 4.05 -6.56 -14.14
N PHE A 246 3.38 -5.66 -13.43
CA PHE A 246 3.86 -4.33 -13.13
C PHE A 246 4.12 -4.15 -11.63
N PHE A 247 5.36 -3.88 -11.26
CA PHE A 247 5.77 -3.52 -9.91
C PHE A 247 6.05 -2.03 -9.83
N CYS A 248 5.51 -1.37 -8.80
CA CYS A 248 5.79 0.04 -8.56
C CYS A 248 5.93 0.35 -7.06
N GLY A 249 6.54 1.50 -6.77
CA GLY A 249 6.71 2.01 -5.41
C GLY A 249 6.83 3.53 -5.38
N VAL A 250 6.87 4.07 -4.17
CA VAL A 250 6.92 5.51 -3.89
C VAL A 250 5.81 6.25 -4.63
N HIS A 251 4.56 5.84 -4.40
CA HIS A 251 3.43 6.76 -4.58
C HIS A 251 3.50 7.85 -3.51
N HIS A 252 3.70 7.46 -2.25
CA HIS A 252 3.93 8.40 -1.17
C HIS A 252 5.42 8.61 -0.93
N ALA A 253 5.84 9.88 -0.82
CA ALA A 253 7.24 10.27 -0.84
C ALA A 253 8.08 9.72 0.34
N ARG A 254 7.54 9.76 1.56
CA ARG A 254 8.18 9.29 2.79
C ARG A 254 8.38 7.78 2.90
N GLU A 255 7.78 7.00 2.01
CA GLU A 255 7.84 5.53 2.03
C GLU A 255 9.12 5.02 1.35
N ILE A 256 10.28 5.51 1.81
CA ILE A 256 11.56 5.40 1.09
C ILE A 256 11.99 3.95 0.80
N LEU A 257 11.59 3.00 1.67
CA LEU A 257 11.86 1.58 1.52
C LEU A 257 11.23 0.98 0.25
N THR A 258 10.10 1.54 -0.19
CA THR A 258 9.36 1.10 -1.37
C THR A 258 10.06 1.41 -2.69
N SER A 259 11.12 2.24 -2.67
CA SER A 259 12.02 2.37 -3.83
C SER A 259 13.14 1.32 -3.87
N GLU A 260 13.51 0.76 -2.73
CA GLU A 260 14.61 -0.22 -2.63
C GLU A 260 14.11 -1.62 -3.02
N VAL A 261 12.98 -2.07 -2.49
CA VAL A 261 12.44 -3.42 -2.74
C VAL A 261 12.26 -3.74 -4.23
N PRO A 262 11.55 -2.93 -5.04
CA PRO A 262 11.43 -3.17 -6.47
C PRO A 262 12.78 -3.06 -7.22
N LEU A 263 13.68 -2.16 -6.82
CA LEU A 263 15.02 -2.07 -7.42
C LEU A 263 15.84 -3.35 -7.16
N LEU A 264 15.83 -3.85 -5.92
CA LEU A 264 16.50 -5.08 -5.53
C LEU A 264 15.90 -6.30 -6.25
N LEU A 265 14.58 -6.32 -6.50
CA LEU A 265 13.94 -7.35 -7.31
C LEU A 265 14.49 -7.36 -8.74
N ALA A 266 14.62 -6.19 -9.38
CA ALA A 266 15.21 -6.09 -10.71
C ALA A 266 16.65 -6.64 -10.74
N GLN A 267 17.47 -6.27 -9.74
CA GLN A 267 18.84 -6.73 -9.60
C GLN A 267 18.90 -8.26 -9.37
N HIS A 268 18.06 -8.78 -8.48
CA HIS A 268 18.00 -10.21 -8.15
C HIS A 268 17.61 -11.06 -9.35
N LEU A 269 16.51 -10.72 -10.05
CA LEU A 269 16.05 -11.43 -11.24
C LEU A 269 17.16 -11.49 -12.31
N THR A 270 17.82 -10.35 -12.52
CA THR A 270 18.92 -10.23 -13.48
C THR A 270 20.12 -11.10 -13.09
N GLN A 271 20.54 -11.04 -11.82
CA GLN A 271 21.68 -11.80 -11.31
C GLN A 271 21.42 -13.30 -11.37
N LYS A 272 20.25 -13.76 -10.90
CA LYS A 272 19.89 -15.18 -10.86
C LYS A 272 19.71 -15.77 -12.26
N TYR A 273 19.13 -15.02 -13.20
CA TYR A 273 19.07 -15.44 -14.59
C TYR A 273 20.47 -15.72 -15.17
N ARG A 274 21.44 -14.84 -14.89
CA ARG A 274 22.84 -14.99 -15.33
C ARG A 274 23.57 -16.14 -14.67
N GLN A 275 23.26 -16.43 -13.41
CA GLN A 275 23.78 -17.57 -12.68
C GLN A 275 23.19 -18.91 -13.15
N GLY A 276 22.17 -18.89 -14.02
CA GLY A 276 21.55 -20.10 -14.55
C GLY A 276 20.45 -20.67 -13.65
N ASP A 277 19.90 -19.89 -12.73
CA ASP A 277 18.80 -20.32 -11.86
C ASP A 277 17.59 -20.77 -12.70
N ALA A 278 17.20 -22.04 -12.58
CA ALA A 278 16.20 -22.63 -13.45
C ALA A 278 14.81 -21.97 -13.33
N ARG A 279 14.41 -21.56 -12.11
CA ARG A 279 13.12 -20.91 -11.87
C ARG A 279 13.12 -19.53 -12.49
N ILE A 280 14.14 -18.71 -12.21
CA ILE A 280 14.22 -17.34 -12.73
C ILE A 280 14.38 -17.34 -14.25
N ARG A 281 15.14 -18.29 -14.83
CA ARG A 281 15.21 -18.48 -16.28
C ARG A 281 13.83 -18.73 -16.88
N ARG A 282 13.08 -19.70 -16.37
CA ARG A 282 11.72 -19.99 -16.82
C ARG A 282 10.83 -18.74 -16.72
N LEU A 283 10.86 -18.03 -15.59
CA LEU A 283 10.05 -16.84 -15.40
C LEU A 283 10.36 -15.76 -16.45
N LEU A 284 11.63 -15.39 -16.65
CA LEU A 284 11.98 -14.34 -17.63
C LEU A 284 11.85 -14.79 -19.09
N GLU A 285 11.97 -16.09 -19.37
CA GLU A 285 11.71 -16.65 -20.69
C GLU A 285 10.22 -16.64 -21.02
N THR A 286 9.32 -16.69 -20.03
CA THR A 286 7.85 -16.82 -20.23
C THR A 286 7.02 -15.63 -19.75
N ARG A 287 7.63 -14.60 -19.15
CA ARG A 287 6.95 -13.41 -18.62
C ARG A 287 7.64 -12.12 -19.06
N GLU A 288 6.91 -11.02 -19.00
CA GLU A 288 7.48 -9.67 -19.00
C GLU A 288 7.31 -9.01 -17.63
N VAL A 289 8.43 -8.61 -17.03
CA VAL A 289 8.42 -7.96 -15.71
C VAL A 289 8.75 -6.49 -15.88
N TYR A 290 7.79 -5.62 -15.58
CA TYR A 290 7.97 -4.16 -15.59
C TYR A 290 8.14 -3.66 -14.16
N ILE A 291 9.18 -2.86 -13.91
CA ILE A 291 9.51 -2.36 -12.57
C ILE A 291 9.73 -0.86 -12.65
N VAL A 292 8.92 -0.09 -11.91
CA VAL A 292 9.02 1.37 -11.75
C VAL A 292 9.18 1.69 -10.26
N PRO A 293 10.41 1.75 -9.73
CA PRO A 293 10.63 1.92 -8.28
C PRO A 293 10.14 3.24 -7.69
N ILE A 294 9.94 4.28 -8.51
CA ILE A 294 9.57 5.62 -8.05
C ILE A 294 8.52 6.22 -8.98
N VAL A 295 7.27 6.24 -8.53
CA VAL A 295 6.15 6.91 -9.23
C VAL A 295 6.12 8.41 -8.92
N ASN A 296 6.48 8.82 -7.70
CA ASN A 296 6.47 10.22 -7.25
C ASN A 296 7.91 10.74 -7.03
N PRO A 297 8.69 11.01 -8.09
CA PRO A 297 10.09 11.43 -7.95
C PRO A 297 10.24 12.81 -7.31
N ASP A 298 9.28 13.71 -7.54
CA ASP A 298 9.33 15.06 -6.98
C ASP A 298 9.10 15.06 -5.47
N GLY A 299 8.10 14.30 -5.02
CA GLY A 299 7.85 14.12 -3.60
C GLY A 299 9.05 13.47 -2.91
N LYS A 300 9.61 12.39 -3.46
CA LYS A 300 10.79 11.73 -2.87
C LYS A 300 11.99 12.67 -2.77
N VAL A 301 12.26 13.46 -3.83
CA VAL A 301 13.33 14.46 -3.77
C VAL A 301 13.05 15.48 -2.68
N TYR A 302 11.83 16.01 -2.60
CA TYR A 302 11.47 16.96 -1.56
C TYR A 302 11.67 16.37 -0.15
N ASP A 303 11.25 15.13 0.06
CA ASP A 303 11.35 14.47 1.37
C ASP A 303 12.78 14.26 1.87
N THR A 304 13.78 14.24 0.99
CA THR A 304 15.18 13.95 1.38
C THR A 304 16.20 15.03 1.01
N ALA A 305 15.86 16.00 0.14
CA ALA A 305 16.84 16.88 -0.52
C ALA A 305 17.71 17.71 0.43
N GLN A 306 17.25 17.99 1.64
CA GLN A 306 17.99 18.81 2.62
C GLN A 306 18.89 17.96 3.54
N GLY A 307 19.07 16.67 3.25
CA GLY A 307 19.73 15.75 4.16
C GLY A 307 18.92 15.51 5.44
N ARG A 308 17.62 15.83 5.45
CA ARG A 308 16.69 15.55 6.54
C ARG A 308 15.41 14.98 5.95
N PHE A 309 14.68 14.20 6.74
CA PHE A 309 13.35 13.74 6.37
C PHE A 309 12.32 14.85 6.60
N GLU A 310 11.43 15.04 5.63
CA GLU A 310 10.34 16.03 5.73
C GLU A 310 9.01 15.41 6.17
N GLY A 311 8.87 14.08 6.07
CA GLY A 311 7.58 13.44 6.38
C GLY A 311 6.56 13.62 5.25
N TRP A 312 7.02 14.01 4.06
CA TRP A 312 6.15 14.40 2.96
C TRP A 312 5.47 13.18 2.35
N ARG A 313 4.18 13.30 2.02
CA ARG A 313 3.38 12.23 1.42
C ARG A 313 3.12 12.45 -0.07
N LYS A 314 2.54 13.60 -0.40
CA LYS A 314 1.95 13.91 -1.71
C LYS A 314 2.99 14.07 -2.84
N ASN A 315 2.54 14.32 -4.07
CA ASN A 315 3.44 14.88 -5.10
C ASN A 315 3.74 16.37 -4.81
N ARG A 316 4.30 17.11 -5.78
CA ARG A 316 4.69 18.52 -5.63
C ARG A 316 3.92 19.50 -6.51
N ARG A 317 2.65 19.20 -6.83
CA ARG A 317 1.77 20.12 -7.58
C ARG A 317 1.45 21.40 -6.81
N PRO A 318 1.77 22.60 -7.32
CA PRO A 318 1.19 23.83 -6.79
C PRO A 318 -0.30 23.90 -7.12
N ASN A 319 -1.16 24.09 -6.12
CA ASN A 319 -2.62 24.07 -6.32
C ASN A 319 -3.22 25.47 -6.62
N GLY A 320 -2.41 26.53 -6.58
CA GLY A 320 -2.81 27.90 -6.89
C GLY A 320 -3.36 28.70 -5.70
N ASP A 321 -3.63 28.05 -4.57
CA ASP A 321 -4.09 28.63 -3.31
C ASP A 321 -3.01 28.67 -2.22
N GLY A 322 -1.75 28.42 -2.60
CA GLY A 322 -0.60 28.29 -1.70
C GLY A 322 -0.37 26.87 -1.19
N THR A 323 -1.35 25.98 -1.27
CA THR A 323 -1.15 24.57 -0.90
C THR A 323 -0.39 23.82 -2.00
N VAL A 324 0.30 22.75 -1.60
CA VAL A 324 1.11 21.93 -2.51
C VAL A 324 0.77 20.44 -2.35
N GLY A 325 0.68 19.77 -3.49
CA GLY A 325 0.64 18.33 -3.63
C GLY A 325 -0.77 17.76 -3.73
N VAL A 326 -0.87 16.70 -4.50
CA VAL A 326 -2.00 15.77 -4.60
C VAL A 326 -1.52 14.39 -4.13
N ASP A 327 -2.36 13.66 -3.40
CA ASP A 327 -2.06 12.27 -3.01
C ASP A 327 -2.12 11.37 -4.25
N PRO A 328 -0.99 10.80 -4.72
CA PRO A 328 -0.99 9.98 -5.92
C PRO A 328 -1.84 8.71 -5.77
N ASN A 329 -2.08 8.20 -4.56
CA ASN A 329 -2.92 7.04 -4.34
C ASN A 329 -4.36 7.41 -3.91
N ARG A 330 -4.79 8.64 -4.25
CA ARG A 330 -6.20 9.08 -4.31
C ARG A 330 -6.57 9.67 -5.68
N ASN A 331 -5.61 9.75 -6.61
CA ASN A 331 -5.78 10.39 -7.90
C ASN A 331 -6.04 9.41 -9.06
N TYR A 332 -6.03 8.10 -8.82
CA TYR A 332 -6.47 7.16 -9.85
C TYR A 332 -7.99 7.27 -10.05
N GLY A 333 -8.44 7.22 -11.30
CA GLY A 333 -9.87 7.14 -11.60
C GLY A 333 -10.47 5.77 -11.29
N GLY A 334 -11.64 5.49 -11.86
CA GLY A 334 -12.37 4.25 -11.62
C GLY A 334 -13.50 4.41 -10.60
N PRO A 335 -14.11 3.29 -10.17
CA PRO A 335 -15.26 3.31 -9.29
C PRO A 335 -14.99 4.08 -7.99
N GLY A 336 -15.90 4.98 -7.63
CA GLY A 336 -15.87 5.68 -6.36
C GLY A 336 -14.83 6.80 -6.23
N TRP A 337 -14.11 7.22 -7.28
CA TRP A 337 -13.15 8.34 -7.20
C TRP A 337 -13.78 9.61 -6.60
N GLY A 338 -13.02 10.28 -5.73
CA GLY A 338 -13.50 11.44 -4.95
C GLY A 338 -14.48 11.08 -3.82
N GLY A 339 -14.68 9.78 -3.57
CA GLY A 339 -15.54 9.26 -2.53
C GLY A 339 -14.86 9.18 -1.15
N PRO A 340 -15.44 8.39 -0.23
CA PRO A 340 -14.91 8.20 1.12
C PRO A 340 -13.45 7.77 1.13
N GLY A 341 -12.69 8.33 2.07
CA GLY A 341 -11.26 8.04 2.22
C GLY A 341 -10.32 8.95 1.46
N SER A 342 -10.88 9.95 0.78
CA SER A 342 -10.16 11.02 0.10
C SER A 342 -10.75 12.38 0.51
N SER A 343 -10.03 13.46 0.18
CA SER A 343 -10.44 14.83 0.53
C SER A 343 -10.46 15.74 -0.70
N PRO A 344 -11.47 16.63 -0.84
CA PRO A 344 -11.46 17.68 -1.86
C PRO A 344 -10.66 18.91 -1.43
N ASN A 345 -10.18 18.95 -0.18
CA ASN A 345 -9.40 20.07 0.36
C ASN A 345 -7.94 20.00 -0.11
N PRO A 346 -7.42 20.98 -0.87
CA PRO A 346 -6.03 20.97 -1.33
C PRO A 346 -4.96 20.89 -0.22
N GLY A 347 -5.28 21.37 0.98
CA GLY A 347 -4.42 21.29 2.16
C GLY A 347 -4.36 19.92 2.84
N SER A 348 -5.24 18.98 2.48
CA SER A 348 -5.30 17.66 3.08
C SER A 348 -4.13 16.77 2.64
N GLU A 349 -3.66 15.88 3.53
CA GLU A 349 -2.72 14.80 3.19
C GLU A 349 -3.32 13.78 2.20
N THR A 350 -4.65 13.69 2.12
CA THR A 350 -5.40 12.76 1.26
C THR A 350 -6.14 13.49 0.14
N TYR A 351 -5.66 14.67 -0.26
CA TYR A 351 -6.25 15.45 -1.36
C TYR A 351 -6.24 14.64 -2.67
N HIS A 352 -7.42 14.39 -3.24
CA HIS A 352 -7.57 13.54 -4.44
C HIS A 352 -7.26 14.25 -5.77
N GLY A 353 -6.99 15.56 -5.74
CA GLY A 353 -6.77 16.37 -6.95
C GLY A 353 -8.06 16.89 -7.56
N SER A 354 -7.93 17.80 -8.53
CA SER A 354 -9.07 18.51 -9.15
C SER A 354 -9.93 17.62 -10.05
N SER A 355 -9.37 16.51 -10.53
CA SER A 355 -10.05 15.49 -11.31
C SER A 355 -9.30 14.16 -11.19
N ALA A 356 -9.96 13.04 -11.48
CA ALA A 356 -9.28 11.77 -11.67
C ALA A 356 -8.15 11.93 -12.70
N PHE A 357 -6.97 11.39 -12.41
CA PHE A 357 -5.76 11.53 -13.22
C PHE A 357 -5.36 12.99 -13.49
N SER A 358 -5.60 13.93 -12.58
CA SER A 358 -5.06 15.29 -12.70
C SER A 358 -3.53 15.32 -12.68
N GLU A 359 -2.89 14.30 -12.09
CA GLU A 359 -1.45 14.25 -11.90
C GLU A 359 -0.74 13.55 -13.08
N PRO A 360 0.33 14.14 -13.64
CA PRO A 360 1.05 13.55 -14.75
C PRO A 360 1.77 12.25 -14.36
N GLU A 361 2.15 12.07 -13.09
CA GLU A 361 2.67 10.80 -12.57
C GLU A 361 1.62 9.69 -12.68
N ASN A 362 0.37 9.97 -12.29
CA ASN A 362 -0.75 9.04 -12.39
C ASN A 362 -1.15 8.76 -13.84
N GLN A 363 -1.15 9.79 -14.70
CA GLN A 363 -1.38 9.62 -16.13
C GLN A 363 -0.34 8.69 -16.77
N ALA A 364 0.94 8.83 -16.38
CA ALA A 364 2.02 7.98 -16.89
C ALA A 364 1.82 6.50 -16.52
N VAL A 365 1.41 6.20 -15.29
CA VAL A 365 1.06 4.83 -14.88
C VAL A 365 -0.18 4.33 -15.64
N ARG A 366 -1.22 5.16 -15.74
CA ARG A 366 -2.45 4.84 -16.47
C ARG A 366 -2.17 4.45 -17.92
N ASP A 367 -1.47 5.31 -18.63
CA ASP A 367 -1.23 5.17 -20.07
C ASP A 367 -0.31 3.98 -20.34
N PHE A 368 0.68 3.74 -19.49
CA PHE A 368 1.52 2.55 -19.59
C PHE A 368 0.72 1.27 -19.37
N VAL A 369 0.00 1.13 -18.26
CA VAL A 369 -0.73 -0.12 -17.97
C VAL A 369 -1.84 -0.37 -18.98
N ALA A 370 -2.59 0.66 -19.37
CA ALA A 370 -3.62 0.54 -20.41
C ALA A 370 -3.03 0.19 -21.78
N GLY A 371 -1.84 0.69 -22.10
CA GLY A 371 -1.10 0.37 -23.33
C GLY A 371 -0.43 -1.01 -23.35
N HIS A 372 -0.40 -1.73 -22.23
CA HIS A 372 0.21 -3.04 -22.10
C HIS A 372 -0.86 -4.09 -21.72
N PRO A 373 -1.68 -4.55 -22.68
CA PRO A 373 -2.77 -5.49 -22.41
C PRO A 373 -2.27 -6.83 -21.86
N ASN A 374 -0.99 -7.14 -21.99
CA ASN A 374 -0.36 -8.31 -21.41
C ASN A 374 -0.17 -8.25 -19.89
N ILE A 375 -0.28 -7.07 -19.24
CA ILE A 375 -0.19 -6.96 -17.78
C ILE A 375 -1.44 -7.58 -17.15
N ASN A 376 -1.28 -8.65 -16.39
CA ASN A 376 -2.38 -9.37 -15.71
C ASN A 376 -2.32 -9.23 -14.19
N VAL A 377 -1.18 -8.80 -13.66
CA VAL A 377 -0.93 -8.63 -12.23
C VAL A 377 -0.24 -7.29 -12.00
N LEU A 378 -0.59 -6.60 -10.92
CA LEU A 378 0.05 -5.37 -10.50
C LEU A 378 0.36 -5.45 -9.00
N LEU A 379 1.55 -4.98 -8.60
CA LEU A 379 1.89 -4.79 -7.19
C LEU A 379 2.39 -3.37 -6.95
N SER A 380 1.68 -2.64 -6.10
CA SER A 380 2.12 -1.35 -5.56
C SER A 380 2.73 -1.55 -4.16
N TYR A 381 4.02 -1.25 -4.00
CA TYR A 381 4.68 -1.25 -2.71
C TYR A 381 4.45 0.07 -1.98
N HIS A 382 3.90 -0.04 -0.78
CA HIS A 382 3.70 1.02 0.19
C HIS A 382 4.42 0.70 1.51
N SER A 383 4.45 1.64 2.44
CA SER A 383 4.84 1.35 3.82
C SER A 383 4.13 2.29 4.79
N TYR A 384 3.73 1.87 5.98
CA TYR A 384 4.07 0.60 6.61
C TYR A 384 2.84 -0.01 7.27
N SER A 385 2.84 -1.33 7.46
CA SER A 385 1.97 -2.04 8.42
C SER A 385 2.09 -3.58 8.34
N GLU A 386 2.88 -4.12 7.41
CA GLU A 386 2.93 -5.56 7.10
C GLU A 386 1.56 -6.11 6.67
N LEU A 387 0.99 -5.51 5.61
CA LEU A 387 -0.32 -5.86 5.03
C LEU A 387 -0.20 -6.26 3.57
N ILE A 388 -1.11 -7.14 3.15
CA ILE A 388 -1.38 -7.47 1.74
C ILE A 388 -2.81 -7.04 1.45
N LEU A 389 -2.96 -5.92 0.77
CA LEU A 389 -4.26 -5.33 0.44
C LEU A 389 -4.66 -5.70 -0.99
N TYR A 390 -5.95 -5.95 -1.19
CA TYR A 390 -6.58 -6.18 -2.49
C TYR A 390 -7.92 -5.44 -2.59
N PRO A 391 -8.50 -5.28 -3.80
CA PRO A 391 -9.77 -4.58 -3.95
C PRO A 391 -10.92 -5.18 -3.12
N TRP A 392 -11.88 -4.36 -2.68
CA TRP A 392 -11.96 -2.91 -2.91
C TRP A 392 -11.39 -2.09 -1.74
N GLY A 393 -10.90 -0.90 -2.04
CA GLY A 393 -10.64 0.16 -1.07
C GLY A 393 -11.83 1.10 -0.90
N HIS A 394 -12.51 1.46 -1.99
CA HIS A 394 -13.51 2.54 -2.00
C HIS A 394 -14.88 2.16 -1.41
N THR A 395 -15.20 0.87 -1.29
CA THR A 395 -16.53 0.37 -0.89
C THR A 395 -16.43 -0.83 0.05
N LEU A 396 -17.49 -1.04 0.84
CA LEU A 396 -17.68 -2.24 1.64
C LEU A 396 -18.27 -3.42 0.86
N GLU A 397 -18.76 -3.14 -0.35
CA GLU A 397 -19.23 -4.21 -1.23
C GLU A 397 -18.05 -5.08 -1.65
N PRO A 398 -18.20 -6.41 -1.66
CA PRO A 398 -17.13 -7.28 -2.13
C PRO A 398 -16.91 -7.10 -3.64
N VAL A 399 -15.77 -7.60 -4.12
CA VAL A 399 -15.58 -7.83 -5.56
C VAL A 399 -16.76 -8.63 -6.12
N PRO A 400 -17.56 -8.09 -7.07
CA PRO A 400 -18.82 -8.71 -7.48
C PRO A 400 -18.63 -10.08 -8.14
N ASN A 401 -17.56 -10.24 -8.93
CA ASN A 401 -17.20 -11.51 -9.51
C ASN A 401 -16.62 -12.42 -8.43
N GLN A 402 -17.38 -13.44 -8.05
CA GLN A 402 -17.00 -14.39 -6.99
C GLN A 402 -15.71 -15.15 -7.30
N ARG A 403 -15.43 -15.41 -8.59
CA ARG A 403 -14.21 -16.11 -9.00
C ARG A 403 -12.99 -15.21 -8.86
N ASP A 404 -13.10 -13.94 -9.27
CA ASP A 404 -12.02 -12.96 -9.09
C ASP A 404 -11.74 -12.73 -7.61
N ARG A 405 -12.80 -12.59 -6.80
CA ARG A 405 -12.67 -12.49 -5.34
C ARG A 405 -11.91 -13.67 -4.75
N ALA A 406 -12.25 -14.89 -5.15
CA ALA A 406 -11.55 -16.09 -4.68
C ALA A 406 -10.06 -16.10 -5.10
N VAL A 407 -9.72 -15.57 -6.28
CA VAL A 407 -8.31 -15.42 -6.71
C VAL A 407 -7.58 -14.44 -5.78
N PHE A 408 -8.14 -13.26 -5.52
CA PHE A 408 -7.54 -12.29 -4.60
C PHE A 408 -7.29 -12.88 -3.21
N GLU A 409 -8.31 -13.49 -2.61
CA GLU A 409 -8.24 -14.11 -1.28
C GLU A 409 -7.18 -15.23 -1.25
N THR A 410 -7.17 -16.10 -2.26
CA THR A 410 -6.22 -17.24 -2.34
C THR A 410 -4.78 -16.76 -2.51
N MET A 411 -4.55 -15.82 -3.43
CA MET A 411 -3.21 -15.27 -3.68
C MET A 411 -2.69 -14.51 -2.47
N ALA A 412 -3.50 -13.65 -1.86
CA ALA A 412 -3.12 -12.89 -0.67
C ALA A 412 -2.81 -13.83 0.50
N GLN A 413 -3.66 -14.84 0.73
CA GLN A 413 -3.43 -15.84 1.76
C GLN A 413 -2.13 -16.62 1.52
N ARG A 414 -1.84 -17.05 0.28
CA ARG A 414 -0.59 -17.77 -0.02
C ARG A 414 0.63 -16.87 0.20
N MET A 415 0.59 -15.63 -0.28
CA MET A 415 1.68 -14.66 -0.06
C MET A 415 1.94 -14.40 1.43
N SER A 416 0.88 -14.35 2.24
CA SER A 416 1.01 -14.18 3.70
C SER A 416 1.80 -15.29 4.39
N GLN A 417 1.83 -16.50 3.83
CA GLN A 417 2.58 -17.63 4.42
C GLN A 417 4.10 -17.45 4.30
N TRP A 418 4.57 -16.65 3.35
CA TRP A 418 6.00 -16.37 3.16
C TRP A 418 6.48 -15.16 3.95
N ASN A 419 5.74 -14.04 3.89
CA ASN A 419 6.19 -12.79 4.50
C ASN A 419 5.56 -12.49 5.88
N GLY A 420 4.55 -13.25 6.31
CA GLY A 420 3.84 -13.02 7.57
C GLY A 420 2.96 -11.76 7.60
N TYR A 421 2.69 -11.17 6.43
CA TYR A 421 1.86 -9.97 6.32
C TYR A 421 0.38 -10.35 6.40
N GLN A 422 -0.45 -9.46 6.93
CA GLN A 422 -1.88 -9.75 7.08
C GLN A 422 -2.62 -9.47 5.77
N PRO A 423 -3.28 -10.47 5.15
CA PRO A 423 -4.10 -10.26 3.97
C PRO A 423 -5.48 -9.72 4.34
N MET A 424 -5.95 -8.69 3.64
CA MET A 424 -7.31 -8.13 3.80
C MET A 424 -7.73 -7.31 2.58
N PRO A 425 -9.04 -7.12 2.31
CA PRO A 425 -9.47 -6.10 1.36
C PRO A 425 -9.09 -4.71 1.87
N GLY A 426 -8.78 -3.78 0.97
CA GLY A 426 -8.32 -2.43 1.31
C GLY A 426 -9.27 -1.71 2.27
N HIS A 427 -10.58 -1.86 2.07
CA HIS A 427 -11.60 -1.24 2.91
C HIS A 427 -11.58 -1.69 4.37
N ASP A 428 -11.00 -2.85 4.72
CA ASP A 428 -10.95 -3.30 6.12
C ASP A 428 -9.95 -2.48 6.96
N LEU A 429 -8.99 -1.82 6.31
CA LEU A 429 -8.13 -0.83 6.94
C LEU A 429 -8.94 0.44 7.26
N TYR A 430 -9.45 1.08 6.22
CA TYR A 430 -10.41 2.18 6.18
C TYR A 430 -10.86 2.35 4.71
N LEU A 431 -12.01 2.98 4.47
CA LEU A 431 -12.39 3.31 3.08
C LEU A 431 -11.36 4.24 2.45
N ALA A 432 -10.96 3.96 1.21
CA ALA A 432 -9.99 4.72 0.43
C ALA A 432 -10.39 4.70 -1.06
N SER A 433 -10.84 5.83 -1.59
CA SER A 433 -11.18 5.95 -3.01
C SER A 433 -10.03 6.49 -3.87
N GLY A 434 -9.95 6.01 -5.11
CA GLY A 434 -8.99 6.51 -6.10
C GLY A 434 -7.58 5.95 -5.93
N ASP A 435 -7.47 4.76 -5.34
CA ASP A 435 -6.22 4.04 -5.19
C ASP A 435 -5.88 3.20 -6.43
N THR A 436 -4.63 2.75 -6.49
CA THR A 436 -4.08 2.00 -7.63
C THR A 436 -4.77 0.64 -7.82
N ASN A 437 -5.17 -0.06 -6.74
CA ASN A 437 -5.72 -1.41 -6.85
C ASN A 437 -7.12 -1.39 -7.46
N ASP A 438 -7.99 -0.52 -6.93
CA ASP A 438 -9.37 -0.40 -7.39
C ASP A 438 -9.40 0.00 -8.86
N TRP A 439 -8.58 0.98 -9.26
CA TRP A 439 -8.46 1.36 -10.66
C TRP A 439 -7.96 0.23 -11.54
N ALA A 440 -6.85 -0.43 -11.16
CA ALA A 440 -6.24 -1.45 -12.00
C ALA A 440 -7.18 -2.65 -12.22
N TYR A 441 -7.87 -3.09 -11.17
CA TYR A 441 -8.88 -4.15 -11.29
C TYR A 441 -10.05 -3.71 -12.17
N ALA A 442 -10.55 -2.49 -12.00
CA ALA A 442 -11.67 -1.95 -12.77
C ALA A 442 -11.32 -1.59 -14.23
N LEU A 443 -10.03 -1.49 -14.58
CA LEU A 443 -9.58 -1.02 -15.89
C LEU A 443 -10.11 -1.90 -17.04
N ARG A 444 -10.24 -3.21 -16.81
CA ARG A 444 -10.66 -4.19 -17.82
C ARG A 444 -11.59 -5.24 -17.19
N PRO A 445 -12.92 -4.99 -17.17
CA PRO A 445 -13.87 -5.89 -16.54
C PRO A 445 -13.85 -7.33 -17.08
N ASP A 446 -13.57 -7.52 -18.38
CA ASP A 446 -13.55 -8.83 -19.03
C ASP A 446 -12.21 -9.57 -18.90
N HIS A 447 -11.14 -8.85 -18.54
CA HIS A 447 -9.78 -9.39 -18.37
C HIS A 447 -9.05 -8.64 -17.25
N PRO A 448 -9.47 -8.87 -15.99
CA PRO A 448 -9.08 -8.03 -14.86
C PRO A 448 -7.58 -8.10 -14.60
N ILE A 449 -7.03 -7.00 -14.07
CA ILE A 449 -5.70 -7.00 -13.48
C ILE A 449 -5.85 -7.36 -12.00
N PHE A 450 -5.20 -8.43 -11.56
CA PHE A 450 -5.15 -8.77 -10.14
C PHE A 450 -4.12 -7.88 -9.45
N ALA A 451 -4.58 -6.75 -8.95
CA ALA A 451 -3.76 -5.73 -8.31
C ALA A 451 -3.72 -5.90 -6.78
N PHE A 452 -2.52 -5.77 -6.22
CA PHE A 452 -2.28 -5.82 -4.78
C PHE A 452 -1.50 -4.59 -4.33
N THR A 453 -1.72 -4.19 -3.07
CA THR A 453 -0.84 -3.26 -2.36
C THR A 453 -0.14 -4.01 -1.23
N PHE A 454 1.18 -3.87 -1.14
CA PHE A 454 1.92 -4.36 0.02
C PHE A 454 2.28 -3.17 0.90
N GLU A 455 1.73 -3.11 2.11
CA GLU A 455 2.24 -2.24 3.16
C GLU A 455 3.45 -2.93 3.80
N LEU A 456 4.65 -2.55 3.41
CA LEU A 456 5.89 -3.16 3.86
C LEU A 456 6.09 -3.00 5.38
N SER A 457 7.07 -3.74 5.91
CA SER A 457 7.54 -3.59 7.27
C SER A 457 8.04 -2.16 7.53
N PRO A 458 8.03 -1.71 8.79
CA PRO A 458 7.64 -2.43 10.01
C PRO A 458 6.11 -2.56 10.20
N SER A 459 5.67 -3.31 11.21
CA SER A 459 4.24 -3.53 11.47
C SER A 459 3.52 -2.34 12.12
N ARG A 460 3.97 -1.83 13.28
CA ARG A 460 3.34 -0.68 13.97
C ARG A 460 4.13 -0.20 15.19
N GLY A 461 3.73 0.94 15.75
CA GLY A 461 4.17 1.47 17.04
C GLY A 461 5.42 2.35 16.97
N LEU A 462 5.73 2.86 15.79
CA LEU A 462 6.94 3.63 15.49
C LEU A 462 6.65 5.06 15.01
N GLY A 463 5.38 5.40 14.73
CA GLY A 463 4.98 6.66 14.13
C GLY A 463 5.83 6.99 12.90
N MET A 464 6.41 8.20 12.87
CA MET A 464 7.27 8.59 11.74
C MET A 464 8.48 7.69 11.51
N SER A 465 9.00 7.05 12.56
CA SER A 465 10.11 6.09 12.42
C SER A 465 9.72 4.83 11.67
N GLY A 466 8.42 4.54 11.52
CA GLY A 466 7.94 3.46 10.68
C GLY A 466 8.15 3.69 9.19
N PHE A 467 8.06 4.95 8.73
CA PHE A 467 8.36 5.33 7.33
C PHE A 467 9.87 5.39 7.05
N TYR A 468 10.68 5.59 8.10
CA TYR A 468 12.13 5.70 8.01
C TYR A 468 12.86 4.60 8.81
N PRO A 469 12.64 3.31 8.47
CA PRO A 469 13.30 2.22 9.17
C PRO A 469 14.82 2.27 8.95
N LYS A 470 15.60 1.81 9.93
CA LYS A 470 17.05 1.77 9.82
C LYS A 470 17.51 0.96 8.60
N PRO A 471 18.64 1.32 7.95
CA PRO A 471 18.97 0.70 6.66
C PRO A 471 19.27 -0.81 6.69
N ASP A 472 19.49 -1.41 7.86
CA ASP A 472 19.59 -2.87 7.98
C ASP A 472 18.26 -3.59 7.69
N MET A 473 17.14 -2.86 7.67
CA MET A 473 15.83 -3.37 7.26
C MET A 473 15.71 -3.57 5.75
N ILE A 474 16.50 -2.86 4.92
CA ILE A 474 16.39 -2.92 3.45
C ILE A 474 16.45 -4.36 2.94
N GLN A 475 17.51 -5.09 3.32
CA GLN A 475 17.69 -6.47 2.87
C GLN A 475 16.66 -7.41 3.51
N LYS A 476 16.37 -7.25 4.81
CA LYS A 476 15.40 -8.09 5.53
C LYS A 476 14.02 -8.03 4.89
N VAL A 477 13.57 -6.83 4.54
CA VAL A 477 12.25 -6.63 3.92
C VAL A 477 12.24 -7.10 2.48
N PHE A 478 13.33 -6.90 1.73
CA PHE A 478 13.45 -7.50 0.41
C PHE A 478 13.38 -9.04 0.45
N ASP A 479 14.15 -9.67 1.34
CA ASP A 479 14.19 -11.14 1.47
C ASP A 479 12.81 -11.70 1.84
N ALA A 480 12.09 -11.05 2.77
CA ALA A 480 10.75 -11.44 3.15
C ALA A 480 9.73 -11.35 1.99
N ASN A 481 9.91 -10.39 1.07
CA ASN A 481 8.98 -10.14 -0.03
C ASN A 481 9.41 -10.72 -1.38
N LEU A 482 10.56 -11.40 -1.44
CA LEU A 482 11.07 -12.01 -2.66
C LEU A 482 10.16 -13.14 -3.16
N GLU A 483 9.80 -14.10 -2.30
CA GLU A 483 8.93 -15.21 -2.71
C GLU A 483 7.52 -14.77 -3.13
N PRO A 484 6.83 -13.86 -2.42
CA PRO A 484 5.60 -13.24 -2.92
C PRO A 484 5.75 -12.60 -4.31
N ALA A 485 6.85 -11.87 -4.57
CA ALA A 485 7.07 -11.26 -5.88
C ALA A 485 7.31 -12.31 -6.99
N LEU A 486 8.10 -13.35 -6.73
CA LEU A 486 8.31 -14.45 -7.68
C LEU A 486 7.03 -15.23 -7.96
N TYR A 487 6.18 -15.42 -6.93
CA TYR A 487 4.86 -16.00 -7.07
C TYR A 487 3.97 -15.17 -7.99
N LEU A 488 3.89 -13.85 -7.80
CA LEU A 488 3.10 -12.98 -8.67
C LEU A 488 3.60 -13.00 -10.12
N ILE A 489 4.92 -13.05 -10.35
CA ILE A 489 5.49 -13.21 -11.70
C ILE A 489 5.05 -14.56 -12.31
N GLU A 490 5.06 -15.64 -11.52
CA GLU A 490 4.69 -16.98 -11.98
C GLU A 490 3.23 -17.04 -12.48
N TYR A 491 2.29 -16.43 -11.77
CA TYR A 491 0.86 -16.46 -12.12
C TYR A 491 0.41 -15.34 -13.04
N ALA A 492 1.32 -14.47 -13.47
CA ALA A 492 0.98 -13.42 -14.43
C ALA A 492 0.53 -13.95 -15.81
N ASP A 493 0.65 -15.25 -16.11
CA ASP A 493 0.01 -15.83 -17.30
C ASP A 493 -1.49 -16.06 -17.14
N ASP A 494 -1.87 -16.69 -16.04
CA ASP A 494 -3.26 -16.98 -15.69
C ASP A 494 -3.40 -17.02 -14.16
N PRO A 495 -3.81 -15.91 -13.54
CA PRO A 495 -4.05 -15.84 -12.11
C PRO A 495 -5.12 -16.81 -11.62
N TYR A 496 -6.04 -17.28 -12.47
CA TYR A 496 -7.08 -18.23 -12.05
C TYR A 496 -6.55 -19.62 -11.74
N ARG A 497 -5.33 -19.97 -12.18
CA ARG A 497 -4.68 -21.25 -11.87
C ARG A 497 -4.55 -21.50 -10.37
N VAL A 498 -4.46 -20.43 -9.56
CA VAL A 498 -4.35 -20.52 -8.10
C VAL A 498 -5.52 -21.26 -7.46
N LEU A 499 -6.70 -21.22 -8.08
CA LEU A 499 -7.91 -21.90 -7.56
C LEU A 499 -7.89 -23.42 -7.77
N SER A 500 -7.03 -23.89 -8.66
CA SER A 500 -6.88 -25.33 -8.97
C SER A 500 -5.72 -25.99 -8.22
N GLU A 501 -4.88 -25.19 -7.56
CA GLU A 501 -3.69 -25.67 -6.88
C GLU A 501 -3.89 -25.61 -5.36
N PRO A 502 -3.62 -26.69 -4.62
CA PRO A 502 -3.80 -26.70 -3.17
C PRO A 502 -2.91 -25.63 -2.52
N LEU A 503 -3.37 -25.01 -1.43
CA LEU A 503 -2.50 -24.17 -0.60
C LEU A 503 -1.33 -25.03 -0.10
N VAL A 504 -0.14 -24.81 -0.67
CA VAL A 504 1.07 -25.51 -0.23
C VAL A 504 1.49 -24.83 1.07
N HIS A 505 1.40 -25.56 2.18
CA HIS A 505 1.98 -25.11 3.44
C HIS A 505 3.51 -25.19 3.33
N PRO A 506 4.25 -24.13 3.71
CA PRO A 506 5.71 -24.09 3.63
C PRO A 506 6.40 -25.16 4.48
#